data_AF-A0ABD5HG07-F1
#
_entry.id   AF-A0ABD5HG07-F1
#
_cell.length_a   1.000
_cell.length_b   1.000
_cell.length_c   1.000
_cell.angle_alpha   90.00
_cell.angle_beta   90.00
_cell.angle_gamma   90.00
#
_symmetry.space_group_name_H-M   'P 1'
#
loop_
_entity.id
_entity.type
_entity.pdbx_description
1 polymer ?
#
loop_
_entity_poly.entity_id
_entity_poly.type
_entity_poly.pdbx_seq_one_letter_code
_entity_poly.pdbx_strand_id
1 'polypeptide(L)'
;MTAGKDISVLAGVSVESWQSEIKGQNITLVSRGGDVTSHTSEWPNFFHSDGLRWLGSLEASRDLSVTAGGNILLRNTRFPVLSQNISLVANGDITFDKNDAMLWHGRPGTVLTYARKQELFNRMLPGEPLRASGDITLSGRRLSLYGAGLDAGGNISLSSAANSDLNMRSLSDLYSEFFPDSRIPELRSNVKAGGNLLISSAADIGVQGAHIVAGKSATLQAGKLLWLGAYGYGVTDSSNDNNRDELNVLTRLHGAKSLTLAANGGIQADGSTLTSDGNITLTTKTVIRIGLRRGSLESEIYLY
;
A
#
# COMPACT_ATOMS: atom_id res chain seq x y z
N MET A 1 -10.02 22.84 2.16
CA MET A 1 -10.57 23.43 0.92
C MET A 1 -11.73 22.58 0.45
N THR A 2 -12.91 23.17 0.26
CA THR A 2 -14.11 22.41 -0.13
C THR A 2 -14.81 23.09 -1.30
N ALA A 3 -15.13 22.33 -2.34
CA ALA A 3 -15.96 22.77 -3.46
C ALA A 3 -17.05 21.73 -3.74
N GLY A 4 -18.24 22.18 -4.15
CA GLY A 4 -19.35 21.27 -4.49
C GLY A 4 -19.15 20.50 -5.80
N LYS A 5 -18.20 20.94 -6.64
CA LYS A 5 -17.83 20.32 -7.93
C LYS A 5 -16.32 20.13 -8.00
N ASP A 6 -15.61 20.98 -8.72
CA ASP A 6 -14.21 20.75 -9.08
C ASP A 6 -13.27 21.59 -8.21
N ILE A 7 -12.16 20.97 -7.80
CA ILE A 7 -10.97 21.66 -7.29
C ILE A 7 -9.85 21.40 -8.28
N SER A 8 -9.28 22.46 -8.83
CA SER A 8 -8.11 22.39 -9.71
C SER A 8 -7.02 23.32 -9.22
N VAL A 9 -5.86 22.75 -8.92
CA VAL A 9 -4.65 23.49 -8.51
C VAL A 9 -3.57 23.23 -9.55
N LEU A 10 -3.09 24.30 -10.18
CA LEU A 10 -2.00 24.25 -11.14
C LEU A 10 -0.84 25.11 -10.64
N ALA A 11 0.28 24.47 -10.32
CA ALA A 11 1.50 25.14 -9.88
C ALA A 11 2.62 25.00 -10.92
N GLY A 12 3.45 26.03 -11.03
CA GLY A 12 4.67 25.98 -11.83
C GLY A 12 5.75 25.08 -11.22
N VAL A 13 5.87 25.09 -9.88
CA VAL A 13 6.97 24.45 -9.15
C VAL A 13 6.49 23.28 -8.31
N SER A 14 5.64 23.50 -7.30
CA SER A 14 5.14 22.42 -6.44
C SER A 14 3.72 22.71 -5.95
N VAL A 15 2.97 21.65 -5.68
CA VAL A 15 1.71 21.71 -4.93
C VAL A 15 1.94 21.04 -3.59
N GLU A 16 1.67 21.76 -2.49
CA GLU A 16 1.79 21.20 -1.14
C GLU A 16 0.45 21.37 -0.40
N SER A 17 -0.06 20.24 0.08
CA SER A 17 -1.23 20.14 0.95
C SER A 17 -0.76 19.65 2.32
N TRP A 18 -0.40 20.59 3.18
CA TRP A 18 0.01 20.30 4.56
C TRP A 18 -1.20 20.37 5.50
N GLN A 19 -1.44 19.31 6.27
CA GLN A 19 -2.47 19.23 7.30
C GLN A 19 -3.83 19.75 6.80
N SER A 20 -4.21 19.38 5.58
CA SER A 20 -5.35 19.96 4.86
C SER A 20 -6.33 18.89 4.43
N GLU A 21 -7.62 19.22 4.50
CA GLU A 21 -8.72 18.43 3.94
C GLU A 21 -9.13 19.06 2.61
N ILE A 22 -8.97 18.35 1.49
CA ILE A 22 -9.35 18.82 0.16
C ILE A 22 -10.52 17.98 -0.32
N LYS A 23 -11.69 18.60 -0.50
CA LYS A 23 -12.95 17.92 -0.81
C LYS A 23 -13.64 18.48 -2.05
N GLY A 24 -13.90 17.60 -3.01
CA GLY A 24 -14.62 17.92 -4.25
C GLY A 24 -15.23 16.69 -4.91
N GLN A 25 -16.01 16.90 -5.96
CA GLN A 25 -16.34 15.80 -6.88
C GLN A 25 -15.11 15.41 -7.67
N ASN A 26 -14.46 16.37 -8.31
CA ASN A 26 -13.19 16.15 -8.99
C ASN A 26 -12.09 16.94 -8.28
N ILE A 27 -10.95 16.31 -8.07
CA ILE A 27 -9.74 16.96 -7.54
C ILE A 27 -8.62 16.76 -8.55
N THR A 28 -8.07 17.86 -9.04
CA THR A 28 -6.94 17.87 -9.97
C THR A 28 -5.80 18.68 -9.35
N LEU A 29 -4.69 18.03 -9.03
CA LEU A 29 -3.49 18.64 -8.50
C LEU A 29 -2.36 18.47 -9.52
N VAL A 30 -1.87 19.58 -10.08
CA VAL A 30 -0.83 19.55 -11.12
C VAL A 30 0.33 20.43 -10.70
N SER A 31 1.52 19.82 -10.65
CA SER A 31 2.79 20.53 -10.62
C SER A 31 3.53 20.29 -11.93
N ARG A 32 3.88 21.36 -12.66
CA ARG A 32 4.56 21.25 -13.96
C ARG A 32 6.03 20.84 -13.84
N GLY A 33 6.76 21.40 -12.88
CA GLY A 33 8.21 21.23 -12.78
C GLY A 33 8.70 20.47 -11.56
N GLY A 34 7.84 20.24 -10.57
CA GLY A 34 8.26 19.66 -9.29
C GLY A 34 7.17 18.83 -8.64
N ASP A 35 7.16 18.83 -7.31
CA ASP A 35 6.47 17.79 -6.55
C ASP A 35 4.99 18.11 -6.32
N VAL A 36 4.20 17.07 -6.11
CA VAL A 36 2.90 17.19 -5.44
C VAL A 36 2.97 16.42 -4.12
N THR A 37 2.85 17.13 -3.02
CA THR A 37 2.88 16.55 -1.68
C THR A 37 1.54 16.75 -0.99
N SER A 38 1.02 15.67 -0.41
CA SER A 38 -0.04 15.74 0.58
C SER A 38 0.48 15.07 1.84
N HIS A 39 0.43 15.79 2.96
CA HIS A 39 0.95 15.26 4.20
C HIS A 39 0.22 15.76 5.44
N THR A 40 0.09 14.86 6.41
CA THR A 40 -0.29 15.21 7.78
C THR A 40 0.95 15.60 8.57
N SER A 41 0.84 16.64 9.40
CA SER A 41 1.91 17.05 10.31
C SER A 41 2.33 15.89 11.23
N GLU A 42 3.64 15.64 11.31
CA GLU A 42 4.23 14.69 12.26
C GLU A 42 4.50 15.37 13.61
N TRP A 43 4.82 16.67 13.57
CA TRP A 43 4.91 17.56 14.71
C TRP A 43 4.76 19.03 14.27
N PRO A 44 3.93 19.87 14.93
CA PRO A 44 3.05 19.52 16.06
C PRO A 44 1.86 18.65 15.63
N ASN A 45 1.26 17.94 16.58
CA ASN A 45 0.04 17.16 16.35
C ASN A 45 -1.20 18.06 16.46
N PHE A 46 -2.10 17.95 15.48
CA PHE A 46 -3.37 18.67 15.47
C PHE A 46 -4.53 17.73 15.83
N PHE A 47 -5.53 18.25 16.54
CA PHE A 47 -6.66 17.48 17.02
C PHE A 47 -7.97 18.23 16.79
N HIS A 48 -9.03 17.48 16.45
CA HIS A 48 -10.39 18.01 16.49
C HIS A 48 -10.85 18.22 17.95
N SER A 49 -11.96 18.92 18.14
CA SER A 49 -12.53 19.21 19.47
C SER A 49 -12.91 17.94 20.26
N ASP A 50 -13.22 16.84 19.56
CA ASP A 50 -13.50 15.53 20.15
C ASP A 50 -12.22 14.75 20.57
N GLY A 51 -11.05 15.29 20.25
CA GLY A 51 -9.76 14.72 20.57
C GLY A 51 -9.19 13.70 19.60
N LEU A 52 -9.85 13.49 18.46
CA LEU A 52 -9.27 12.70 17.38
C LEU A 52 -8.17 13.49 16.68
N ARG A 53 -7.11 12.77 16.26
CA ARG A 53 -6.01 13.36 15.49
C ARG A 53 -6.59 13.86 14.17
N TRP A 54 -6.40 15.14 13.88
CA TRP A 54 -6.74 15.70 12.59
C TRP A 54 -5.69 15.22 11.60
N LEU A 55 -6.13 14.57 10.53
CA LEU A 55 -5.26 14.10 9.45
C LEU A 55 -5.65 14.79 8.15
N GLY A 56 -4.67 15.12 7.31
CA GLY A 56 -4.93 15.63 5.98
C GLY A 56 -5.59 14.57 5.09
N SER A 57 -6.49 14.99 4.21
CA SER A 57 -7.26 14.10 3.33
C SER A 57 -7.40 14.65 1.92
N LEU A 58 -7.46 13.73 0.95
CA LEU A 58 -7.89 14.01 -0.42
C LEU A 58 -9.21 13.26 -0.66
N GLU A 59 -10.29 14.01 -0.86
CA GLU A 59 -11.67 13.53 -0.89
C GLU A 59 -12.33 13.86 -2.24
N ALA A 60 -11.98 13.11 -3.28
CA ALA A 60 -12.64 13.19 -4.58
C ALA A 60 -13.71 12.09 -4.70
N SER A 61 -14.98 12.45 -4.84
CA SER A 61 -16.05 11.45 -5.03
C SER A 61 -16.19 10.95 -6.46
N ARG A 62 -15.61 11.65 -7.44
CA ARG A 62 -15.45 11.23 -8.83
C ARG A 62 -13.97 11.04 -9.14
N ASP A 63 -13.32 11.95 -9.84
CA ASP A 63 -11.94 11.73 -10.28
C ASP A 63 -10.92 12.40 -9.35
N LEU A 64 -9.99 11.62 -8.81
CA LEU A 64 -8.76 12.11 -8.18
C LEU A 64 -7.63 12.02 -9.20
N SER A 65 -7.13 13.16 -9.67
CA SER A 65 -6.00 13.24 -10.60
C SER A 65 -4.87 14.04 -9.97
N VAL A 66 -3.70 13.41 -9.85
CA VAL A 66 -2.48 14.06 -9.37
C VAL A 66 -1.39 13.87 -10.40
N THR A 67 -0.82 14.98 -10.88
CA THR A 67 0.29 14.96 -11.84
C THR A 67 1.45 15.79 -11.32
N ALA A 68 2.64 15.20 -11.26
CA ALA A 68 3.86 15.87 -10.81
C ALA A 68 4.97 15.75 -11.87
N GLY A 69 5.59 16.88 -12.22
CA GLY A 69 6.85 16.92 -12.98
C GLY A 69 8.05 16.38 -12.17
N GLY A 70 7.92 16.36 -10.85
CA GLY A 70 8.78 15.66 -9.89
C GLY A 70 8.06 14.46 -9.28
N ASN A 71 8.08 14.36 -7.96
CA ASN A 71 7.57 13.25 -7.18
C ASN A 71 6.12 13.49 -6.69
N ILE A 72 5.42 12.41 -6.40
CA ILE A 72 4.18 12.43 -5.60
C ILE A 72 4.48 11.79 -4.25
N LEU A 73 4.29 12.55 -3.16
CA LEU A 73 4.39 12.05 -1.79
C LEU A 73 3.03 12.15 -1.11
N LEU A 74 2.50 11.00 -0.69
CA LEU A 74 1.30 10.90 0.14
C LEU A 74 1.72 10.40 1.52
N ARG A 75 2.06 11.32 2.42
CA ARG A 75 2.50 10.98 3.78
C ARG A 75 1.34 11.07 4.75
N ASN A 76 0.94 9.95 5.35
CA ASN A 76 -0.16 9.91 6.31
C ASN A 76 -1.42 10.65 5.79
N THR A 77 -1.63 10.62 4.47
CA THR A 77 -2.77 11.24 3.81
C THR A 77 -3.92 10.26 3.79
N ARG A 78 -5.11 10.75 4.11
CA ARG A 78 -6.35 9.99 4.14
C ARG A 78 -7.10 10.04 2.82
N PHE A 79 -7.88 8.99 2.57
CA PHE A 79 -8.71 8.80 1.39
C PHE A 79 -10.08 8.23 1.82
N PRO A 80 -10.89 9.00 2.57
CA PRO A 80 -12.08 8.46 3.23
C PRO A 80 -13.26 8.27 2.27
N VAL A 81 -13.14 8.73 1.02
CA VAL A 81 -14.19 8.68 0.01
C VAL A 81 -13.86 7.63 -1.06
N LEU A 82 -14.89 6.90 -1.51
CA LEU A 82 -14.80 6.05 -2.69
C LEU A 82 -14.81 6.95 -3.94
N SER A 83 -13.67 7.07 -4.63
CA SER A 83 -13.59 7.78 -5.90
C SER A 83 -14.24 6.97 -7.03
N GLN A 84 -14.57 7.63 -8.13
CA GLN A 84 -14.88 6.95 -9.39
C GLN A 84 -13.58 6.42 -10.02
N ASN A 85 -12.59 7.28 -10.25
CA ASN A 85 -11.28 6.88 -10.75
C ASN A 85 -10.17 7.61 -9.98
N ILE A 86 -9.00 6.97 -9.90
CA ILE A 86 -7.82 7.55 -9.28
C ILE A 86 -6.65 7.44 -10.25
N SER A 87 -5.98 8.56 -10.53
CA SER A 87 -4.79 8.61 -11.38
C SER A 87 -3.70 9.42 -10.69
N LEU A 88 -2.55 8.78 -10.43
CA LEU A 88 -1.36 9.42 -9.88
C LEU A 88 -0.22 9.23 -10.88
N VAL A 89 0.27 10.32 -11.45
CA VAL A 89 1.32 10.30 -12.48
C VAL A 89 2.47 11.22 -12.06
N ALA A 90 3.64 10.64 -11.86
CA ALA A 90 4.85 11.35 -11.52
C ALA A 90 5.92 11.08 -12.58
N ASN A 91 6.69 12.10 -12.95
CA ASN A 91 7.94 11.87 -13.70
C ASN A 91 9.07 11.39 -12.75
N GLY A 92 8.96 11.72 -11.46
CA GLY A 92 9.73 11.18 -10.36
C GLY A 92 9.04 10.00 -9.67
N ASP A 93 9.28 9.83 -8.39
CA ASP A 93 8.79 8.70 -7.60
C ASP A 93 7.36 8.95 -7.08
N ILE A 94 6.59 7.87 -6.88
CA ILE A 94 5.35 7.90 -6.11
C ILE A 94 5.59 7.16 -4.80
N THR A 95 5.40 7.84 -3.69
CA THR A 95 5.64 7.28 -2.35
C THR A 95 4.40 7.42 -1.49
N PHE A 96 3.91 6.28 -0.97
CA PHE A 96 2.91 6.25 0.09
C PHE A 96 3.64 6.03 1.40
N ASP A 97 3.80 7.11 2.16
CA ASP A 97 4.53 7.10 3.41
C ASP A 97 3.53 7.02 4.57
N LYS A 98 3.20 5.79 4.96
CA LYS A 98 2.35 5.50 6.11
C LYS A 98 3.24 5.22 7.33
N ASN A 99 3.75 6.29 7.93
CA ASN A 99 4.66 6.17 9.07
C ASN A 99 3.93 6.30 10.41
N ASP A 100 4.68 6.06 11.49
CA ASP A 100 4.09 5.85 12.80
C ASP A 100 3.67 7.14 13.50
N ALA A 101 4.05 8.31 12.96
CA ALA A 101 3.69 9.60 13.54
C ALA A 101 2.16 9.77 13.67
N MET A 102 1.38 9.11 12.79
CA MET A 102 -0.08 9.13 12.86
C MET A 102 -0.72 8.27 13.93
N LEU A 103 0.06 7.40 14.57
CA LEU A 103 -0.39 6.48 15.61
C LEU A 103 -0.24 7.07 17.01
N TRP A 104 0.44 8.20 17.16
CA TRP A 104 0.57 8.89 18.44
C TRP A 104 -0.63 9.81 18.71
N HIS A 105 -1.19 9.69 19.93
CA HIS A 105 -2.38 10.44 20.36
C HIS A 105 -2.20 11.23 21.66
N GLY A 106 -0.96 11.34 22.17
CA GLY A 106 -0.68 12.15 23.35
C GLY A 106 -0.93 13.63 23.06
N ARG A 107 -1.68 14.30 23.95
CA ARG A 107 -1.97 15.74 23.86
C ARG A 107 -1.78 16.42 25.23
N PRO A 108 -1.27 17.66 25.28
CA PRO A 108 -1.10 18.38 26.54
C PRO A 108 -2.40 18.46 27.36
N GLY A 109 -2.29 18.34 28.69
CA GLY A 109 -3.42 18.48 29.60
C GLY A 109 -4.44 17.33 29.57
N THR A 110 -4.19 16.25 28.82
CA THR A 110 -5.04 15.06 28.82
C THR A 110 -4.24 13.81 29.17
N VAL A 111 -4.76 13.03 30.12
CA VAL A 111 -4.28 11.67 30.39
C VAL A 111 -5.26 10.68 29.77
N LEU A 112 -4.80 9.92 28.77
CA LEU A 112 -5.60 8.86 28.15
C LEU A 112 -5.38 7.54 28.91
N THR A 113 -6.47 6.81 29.17
CA THR A 113 -6.40 5.43 29.67
C THR A 113 -5.74 4.52 28.64
N TYR A 114 -5.17 3.40 29.08
CA TYR A 114 -4.59 2.40 28.18
C TYR A 114 -5.60 1.96 27.10
N ALA A 115 -6.82 1.62 27.51
CA ALA A 115 -7.88 1.18 26.60
C ALA A 115 -8.17 2.21 25.50
N ARG A 116 -8.18 3.51 25.85
CA ARG A 116 -8.40 4.57 24.87
C ARG A 116 -7.20 4.75 23.92
N LYS A 117 -5.97 4.59 24.41
CA LYS A 117 -4.77 4.61 23.54
C LYS A 117 -4.80 3.46 22.53
N GLN A 118 -5.12 2.25 22.98
CA GLN A 118 -5.26 1.06 22.12
C GLN A 118 -6.35 1.25 21.06
N GLU A 119 -7.51 1.79 21.43
CA GLU A 119 -8.62 2.05 20.50
C GLU A 119 -8.20 3.03 19.40
N LEU A 120 -7.58 4.15 19.78
CA LEU A 120 -7.11 5.17 18.83
C LEU A 120 -6.02 4.61 17.91
N PHE A 121 -5.06 3.87 18.46
CA PHE A 121 -4.04 3.15 17.70
C PHE A 121 -4.67 2.22 16.66
N ASN A 122 -5.61 1.35 17.08
CA ASN A 122 -6.27 0.39 16.19
C ASN A 122 -7.06 1.07 15.07
N ARG A 123 -7.63 2.25 15.33
CA ARG A 123 -8.35 3.02 14.32
C ARG A 123 -7.42 3.59 13.25
N MET A 124 -6.20 3.98 13.61
CA MET A 124 -5.27 4.66 12.72
C MET A 124 -4.33 3.70 11.99
N LEU A 125 -4.01 2.56 12.60
CA LEU A 125 -3.03 1.59 12.11
C LEU A 125 -3.27 1.11 10.67
N PRO A 126 -4.49 0.73 10.24
CA PRO A 126 -4.68 0.25 8.86
C PRO A 126 -4.38 1.35 7.81
N GLY A 127 -4.53 2.61 8.21
CA GLY A 127 -4.69 3.73 7.30
C GLY A 127 -5.91 3.54 6.39
N GLU A 128 -6.11 4.46 5.45
CA GLU A 128 -7.16 4.31 4.45
C GLU A 128 -6.55 3.79 3.13
N PRO A 129 -7.16 2.77 2.51
CA PRO A 129 -6.78 2.37 1.16
C PRO A 129 -7.24 3.44 0.15
N LEU A 130 -6.55 3.52 -1.00
CA LEU A 130 -7.13 4.18 -2.17
C LEU A 130 -8.26 3.31 -2.70
N ARG A 131 -9.47 3.87 -2.79
CA ARG A 131 -10.66 3.15 -3.22
C ARG A 131 -11.28 3.80 -4.43
N ALA A 132 -11.48 3.03 -5.50
CA ALA A 132 -12.17 3.47 -6.70
C ALA A 132 -13.29 2.49 -7.08
N SER A 133 -14.44 3.01 -7.53
CA SER A 133 -15.47 2.15 -8.15
C SER A 133 -15.10 1.73 -9.57
N GLY A 134 -14.35 2.56 -10.29
CA GLY A 134 -13.69 2.30 -11.55
C GLY A 134 -12.22 1.94 -11.36
N ASP A 135 -11.33 2.64 -12.07
CA ASP A 135 -9.93 2.27 -12.19
C ASP A 135 -9.00 3.03 -11.22
N ILE A 136 -7.89 2.39 -10.85
CA ILE A 136 -6.74 3.02 -10.17
C ILE A 136 -5.50 2.89 -11.07
N THR A 137 -4.89 4.01 -11.42
CA THR A 137 -3.66 4.05 -12.24
C THR A 137 -2.55 4.83 -11.53
N LEU A 138 -1.40 4.20 -11.35
CA LEU A 138 -0.19 4.82 -10.80
C LEU A 138 0.94 4.67 -11.82
N SER A 139 1.60 5.78 -12.18
CA SER A 139 2.76 5.77 -13.06
C SER A 139 3.86 6.66 -12.52
N GLY A 140 5.06 6.12 -12.33
CA GLY A 140 6.20 6.84 -11.76
C GLY A 140 7.55 6.31 -12.22
N ARG A 141 8.64 6.94 -11.80
CA ARG A 141 9.98 6.36 -11.89
C ARG A 141 10.09 5.16 -10.95
N ARG A 142 9.87 5.33 -9.66
CA ARG A 142 9.71 4.24 -8.66
C ARG A 142 8.34 4.34 -8.00
N LEU A 143 7.75 3.19 -7.67
CA LEU A 143 6.56 3.10 -6.82
C LEU A 143 6.96 2.51 -5.47
N SER A 144 6.85 3.29 -4.39
CA SER A 144 7.12 2.85 -3.02
C SER A 144 5.81 2.82 -2.24
N LEU A 145 5.20 1.64 -2.17
CA LEU A 145 3.82 1.38 -1.73
C LEU A 145 3.79 0.38 -0.56
N TYR A 146 4.74 0.50 0.37
CA TYR A 146 4.87 -0.41 1.52
C TYR A 146 3.61 -0.38 2.40
N GLY A 147 3.00 -1.53 2.64
CA GLY A 147 1.74 -1.61 3.40
C GLY A 147 0.58 -0.81 2.78
N ALA A 148 0.63 -0.54 1.47
CA ALA A 148 -0.41 0.22 0.79
C ALA A 148 -1.69 -0.62 0.61
N GLY A 149 -2.84 0.07 0.63
CA GLY A 149 -4.12 -0.52 0.30
C GLY A 149 -4.64 0.09 -1.00
N LEU A 150 -4.94 -0.73 -2.00
CA LEU A 150 -5.55 -0.32 -3.28
C LEU A 150 -6.77 -1.22 -3.55
N ASP A 151 -7.94 -0.64 -3.71
CA ASP A 151 -9.20 -1.37 -3.94
C ASP A 151 -9.99 -0.71 -5.07
N ALA A 152 -10.00 -1.35 -6.24
CA ALA A 152 -10.68 -0.86 -7.44
C ALA A 152 -11.80 -1.83 -7.84
N GLY A 153 -12.99 -1.31 -8.12
CA GLY A 153 -14.06 -2.08 -8.76
C GLY A 153 -13.73 -2.44 -10.22
N GLY A 154 -12.94 -1.59 -10.88
CA GLY A 154 -12.37 -1.81 -12.20
C GLY A 154 -10.95 -2.39 -12.13
N ASN A 155 -10.07 -1.87 -12.99
CA ASN A 155 -8.70 -2.30 -13.15
C ASN A 155 -7.76 -1.55 -12.20
N ILE A 156 -6.64 -2.20 -11.87
CA ILE A 156 -5.49 -1.53 -11.26
C ILE A 156 -4.30 -1.65 -12.21
N SER A 157 -3.69 -0.51 -12.55
CA SER A 157 -2.48 -0.44 -13.37
C SER A 157 -1.38 0.31 -12.63
N LEU A 158 -0.29 -0.39 -12.32
CA LEU A 158 0.91 0.15 -11.69
C LEU A 158 2.05 0.06 -12.69
N SER A 159 2.63 1.19 -13.09
CA SER A 159 3.74 1.25 -14.04
C SER A 159 4.92 2.01 -13.44
N SER A 160 6.11 1.42 -13.50
CA SER A 160 7.34 2.09 -13.05
C SER A 160 8.48 1.98 -14.06
N ALA A 161 9.23 3.07 -14.21
CA ALA A 161 10.46 3.10 -15.02
C ALA A 161 11.69 2.56 -14.27
N ALA A 162 11.54 2.15 -13.01
CA ALA A 162 12.56 1.55 -12.15
C ALA A 162 11.94 0.41 -11.34
N ASN A 163 11.76 0.57 -10.02
CA ASN A 163 11.25 -0.48 -9.13
C ASN A 163 9.79 -0.24 -8.74
N SER A 164 9.06 -1.31 -8.43
CA SER A 164 7.76 -1.27 -7.77
C SER A 164 7.79 -2.11 -6.49
N ASP A 165 7.68 -1.46 -5.34
CA ASP A 165 7.77 -2.09 -4.03
C ASP A 165 6.42 -2.02 -3.31
N LEU A 166 5.77 -3.17 -3.13
CA LEU A 166 4.56 -3.36 -2.35
C LEU A 166 4.81 -4.34 -1.19
N ASN A 167 6.04 -4.42 -0.70
CA ASN A 167 6.38 -5.23 0.46
C ASN A 167 5.60 -4.76 1.70
N MET A 168 5.61 -5.56 2.76
CA MET A 168 5.06 -5.14 4.05
C MET A 168 5.73 -3.84 4.54
N ARG A 169 4.96 -2.99 5.22
CA ARG A 169 5.56 -1.85 5.93
C ARG A 169 6.15 -2.31 7.27
N SER A 170 7.14 -1.59 7.75
CA SER A 170 7.60 -1.72 9.13
C SER A 170 6.72 -0.90 10.08
N LEU A 171 6.81 -1.22 11.36
CA LEU A 171 6.25 -0.46 12.47
C LEU A 171 7.35 -0.38 13.55
N SER A 172 7.48 0.76 14.20
CA SER A 172 8.44 0.96 15.29
C SER A 172 8.08 0.13 16.53
N ASP A 173 9.10 -0.43 17.18
CA ASP A 173 9.00 -1.15 18.46
C ASP A 173 8.41 -0.28 19.59
N LEU A 174 8.38 1.06 19.42
CA LEU A 174 7.69 1.99 20.30
C LEU A 174 6.19 1.66 20.49
N TYR A 175 5.59 0.95 19.53
CA TYR A 175 4.18 0.55 19.57
C TYR A 175 3.97 -0.93 19.92
N SER A 176 5.02 -1.65 20.35
CA SER A 176 4.94 -3.07 20.74
C SER A 176 3.87 -3.34 21.81
N GLU A 177 3.66 -2.39 22.73
CA GLU A 177 2.59 -2.43 23.73
C GLU A 177 1.19 -2.54 23.08
N PHE A 178 0.96 -1.88 21.94
CA PHE A 178 -0.33 -1.85 21.24
C PHE A 178 -0.40 -2.81 20.04
N PHE A 179 0.73 -3.38 19.63
CA PHE A 179 0.90 -4.18 18.42
C PHE A 179 1.80 -5.40 18.69
N PRO A 180 1.27 -6.44 19.35
CA PRO A 180 2.00 -7.69 19.53
C PRO A 180 2.32 -8.35 18.17
N ASP A 181 3.37 -9.17 18.14
CA ASP A 181 3.88 -9.82 16.92
C ASP A 181 2.82 -10.61 16.14
N SER A 182 1.81 -11.16 16.82
CA SER A 182 0.68 -11.85 16.19
C SER A 182 -0.12 -10.99 15.21
N ARG A 183 -0.01 -9.66 15.31
CA ARG A 183 -0.68 -8.69 14.42
C ARG A 183 0.17 -8.27 13.23
N ILE A 184 1.44 -8.69 13.12
CA ILE A 184 2.33 -8.37 11.98
C ILE A 184 1.65 -8.55 10.59
N PRO A 185 0.80 -9.56 10.34
CA PRO A 185 0.05 -9.66 9.08
C PRO A 185 -0.74 -8.39 8.68
N GLU A 186 -1.15 -7.55 9.64
CA GLU A 186 -1.87 -6.29 9.39
C GLU A 186 -1.01 -5.23 8.67
N LEU A 187 0.33 -5.36 8.67
CA LEU A 187 1.25 -4.43 7.99
C LEU A 187 1.42 -4.71 6.49
N ARG A 188 0.71 -5.71 5.97
CA ARG A 188 0.83 -6.12 4.57
C ARG A 188 0.20 -5.13 3.60
N SER A 189 0.76 -5.07 2.39
CA SER A 189 0.08 -4.42 1.27
C SER A 189 -1.11 -5.27 0.82
N ASN A 190 -2.23 -4.62 0.51
CA ASN A 190 -3.44 -5.24 0.02
C ASN A 190 -3.85 -4.58 -1.30
N VAL A 191 -3.87 -5.34 -2.39
CA VAL A 191 -4.24 -4.86 -3.72
C VAL A 191 -5.38 -5.71 -4.27
N LYS A 192 -6.51 -5.09 -4.57
CA LYS A 192 -7.70 -5.75 -5.07
C LYS A 192 -8.24 -5.01 -6.29
N ALA A 193 -8.22 -5.69 -7.45
CA ALA A 193 -8.88 -5.22 -8.66
C ALA A 193 -10.11 -6.09 -8.95
N GLY A 194 -11.28 -5.50 -9.16
CA GLY A 194 -12.46 -6.22 -9.65
C GLY A 194 -12.31 -6.66 -11.11
N GLY A 195 -11.51 -5.93 -11.88
CA GLY A 195 -11.11 -6.23 -13.24
C GLY A 195 -9.72 -6.87 -13.33
N ASN A 196 -8.90 -6.36 -14.24
CA ASN A 196 -7.52 -6.80 -14.42
C ASN A 196 -6.57 -6.06 -13.48
N LEU A 197 -5.50 -6.72 -13.07
CA LEU A 197 -4.37 -6.12 -12.39
C LEU A 197 -3.14 -6.21 -13.28
N LEU A 198 -2.48 -5.08 -13.50
CA LEU A 198 -1.15 -5.00 -14.11
C LEU A 198 -0.17 -4.31 -13.15
N ILE A 199 0.94 -4.97 -12.86
CA ILE A 199 2.12 -4.34 -12.24
C ILE A 199 3.29 -4.52 -13.20
N SER A 200 3.73 -3.43 -13.82
CA SER A 200 4.83 -3.41 -14.77
C SER A 200 5.96 -2.54 -14.22
N SER A 201 7.18 -3.05 -14.23
CA SER A 201 8.35 -2.40 -13.65
C SER A 201 9.54 -2.65 -14.55
N ALA A 202 10.27 -1.59 -14.93
CA ALA A 202 11.44 -1.72 -15.79
C ALA A 202 12.63 -2.42 -15.11
N ALA A 203 12.65 -2.50 -13.78
CA ALA A 203 13.62 -3.23 -13.00
C ALA A 203 12.92 -4.29 -12.12
N ASP A 204 12.88 -4.10 -10.80
CA ASP A 204 12.42 -5.11 -9.86
C ASP A 204 10.96 -4.88 -9.43
N ILE A 205 10.24 -5.96 -9.10
CA ILE A 205 8.97 -5.91 -8.37
C ILE A 205 9.14 -6.70 -7.08
N GLY A 206 8.94 -6.04 -5.94
CA GLY A 206 8.88 -6.65 -4.62
C GLY A 206 7.45 -6.64 -4.09
N VAL A 207 6.93 -7.81 -3.72
CA VAL A 207 5.58 -7.95 -3.11
C VAL A 207 5.63 -8.85 -1.88
N GLN A 208 6.74 -8.81 -1.14
CA GLN A 208 6.98 -9.66 0.03
C GLN A 208 5.83 -9.56 1.04
N GLY A 209 5.22 -10.69 1.36
CA GLY A 209 4.11 -10.79 2.30
C GLY A 209 2.84 -10.04 1.89
N ALA A 210 2.70 -9.63 0.62
CA ALA A 210 1.53 -8.90 0.12
C ALA A 210 0.31 -9.80 -0.13
N HIS A 211 -0.87 -9.19 -0.22
CA HIS A 211 -2.10 -9.83 -0.70
C HIS A 211 -2.57 -9.15 -1.99
N ILE A 212 -2.63 -9.90 -3.08
CA ILE A 212 -2.90 -9.36 -4.41
C ILE A 212 -3.96 -10.23 -5.09
N VAL A 213 -5.09 -9.61 -5.46
CA VAL A 213 -6.24 -10.28 -6.05
C VAL A 213 -6.76 -9.51 -7.27
N ALA A 214 -6.97 -10.20 -8.38
CA ALA A 214 -7.68 -9.69 -9.55
C ALA A 214 -8.91 -10.55 -9.86
N GLY A 215 -10.08 -9.91 -10.01
CA GLY A 215 -11.33 -10.57 -10.40
C GLY A 215 -11.35 -11.06 -11.85
N LYS A 216 -10.34 -10.68 -12.65
CA LYS A 216 -10.06 -11.24 -13.98
C LYS A 216 -8.62 -11.76 -14.03
N SER A 217 -7.73 -11.06 -14.72
CA SER A 217 -6.34 -11.49 -14.89
C SER A 217 -5.40 -10.66 -14.01
N ALA A 218 -4.45 -11.32 -13.35
CA ALA A 218 -3.34 -10.68 -12.66
C ALA A 218 -2.06 -10.86 -13.47
N THR A 219 -1.37 -9.76 -13.79
CA THR A 219 -0.12 -9.77 -14.56
C THR A 219 0.95 -8.94 -13.86
N LEU A 220 2.06 -9.58 -13.49
CA LEU A 220 3.25 -8.93 -12.94
C LEU A 220 4.41 -9.11 -13.93
N GLN A 221 5.03 -8.01 -14.33
CA GLN A 221 6.11 -7.98 -15.31
C GLN A 221 7.28 -7.14 -14.81
N ALA A 222 8.42 -7.79 -14.55
CA ALA A 222 9.65 -7.12 -14.14
C ALA A 222 10.73 -7.18 -15.23
N GLY A 223 11.39 -6.05 -15.47
CA GLY A 223 12.57 -6.00 -16.33
C GLY A 223 13.82 -6.64 -15.71
N LYS A 224 13.77 -7.02 -14.43
CA LYS A 224 14.83 -7.80 -13.76
C LYS A 224 14.24 -8.86 -12.81
N LEU A 225 13.92 -8.57 -11.55
CA LEU A 225 13.50 -9.58 -10.59
C LEU A 225 12.01 -9.45 -10.21
N LEU A 226 11.28 -10.57 -10.20
CA LEU A 226 10.02 -10.70 -9.45
C LEU A 226 10.31 -11.38 -8.10
N TRP A 227 10.12 -10.66 -6.99
CA TRP A 227 10.31 -11.19 -5.64
C TRP A 227 9.00 -11.24 -4.85
N LEU A 228 8.54 -12.47 -4.59
CA LEU A 228 7.26 -12.80 -3.94
C LEU A 228 7.49 -13.46 -2.58
N GLY A 229 8.61 -13.17 -1.90
CA GLY A 229 9.01 -13.88 -0.69
C GLY A 229 8.01 -13.76 0.47
N ALA A 230 8.03 -14.70 1.40
CA ALA A 230 7.37 -14.50 2.69
C ALA A 230 8.10 -13.44 3.53
N TYR A 231 7.36 -12.80 4.44
CA TYR A 231 7.93 -11.99 5.52
C TYR A 231 7.96 -12.83 6.80
N GLY A 232 9.16 -13.11 7.30
CA GLY A 232 9.36 -13.89 8.54
C GLY A 232 9.24 -13.01 9.78
N TYR A 233 8.61 -13.52 10.83
CA TYR A 233 8.54 -12.87 12.14
C TYR A 233 8.57 -13.90 13.26
N GLY A 234 9.05 -13.51 14.45
CA GLY A 234 9.01 -14.36 15.63
C GLY A 234 7.79 -14.04 16.48
N VAL A 235 7.26 -15.04 17.17
CA VAL A 235 6.30 -14.85 18.27
C VAL A 235 6.91 -15.49 19.50
N THR A 236 7.13 -14.70 20.56
CA THR A 236 7.58 -15.21 21.86
C THR A 236 6.38 -15.30 22.79
N ASP A 237 6.17 -16.47 23.40
CA ASP A 237 5.19 -16.61 24.47
C ASP A 237 5.64 -15.81 25.70
N SER A 238 4.85 -14.82 26.10
CA SER A 238 5.11 -13.97 27.28
C SER A 238 5.25 -14.74 28.60
N SER A 239 4.81 -16.01 28.66
CA SER A 239 4.90 -16.87 29.83
C SER A 239 6.09 -17.84 29.82
N ASN A 240 6.80 -17.97 28.69
CA ASN A 240 8.02 -18.77 28.54
C ASN A 240 8.86 -18.27 27.35
N ASP A 241 9.91 -17.51 27.64
CA ASP A 241 10.85 -16.95 26.64
C ASP A 241 11.65 -18.02 25.87
N ASN A 242 11.64 -19.29 26.33
CA ASN A 242 12.26 -20.41 25.63
C ASN A 242 11.43 -20.95 24.45
N ASN A 243 10.20 -20.47 24.24
CA ASN A 243 9.37 -20.88 23.10
C ASN A 243 9.15 -19.70 22.14
N ARG A 244 10.10 -19.52 21.20
CA ARG A 244 9.99 -18.56 20.10
C ARG A 244 9.60 -19.31 18.83
N ASP A 245 8.37 -19.09 18.38
CA ASP A 245 7.89 -19.63 17.11
C ASP A 245 8.28 -18.70 15.96
N GLU A 246 8.88 -19.24 14.90
CA GLU A 246 9.11 -18.50 13.65
C GLU A 246 7.91 -18.68 12.72
N LEU A 247 7.16 -17.60 12.54
CA LEU A 247 6.00 -17.53 11.67
C LEU A 247 6.31 -16.75 10.39
N ASN A 248 5.44 -16.90 9.40
CA ASN A 248 5.61 -16.27 8.10
C ASN A 248 4.29 -15.66 7.61
N VAL A 249 4.38 -14.43 7.09
CA VAL A 249 3.33 -13.83 6.29
C VAL A 249 3.62 -14.14 4.83
N LEU A 250 2.85 -15.08 4.27
CA LEU A 250 3.04 -15.52 2.88
C LEU A 250 2.56 -14.47 1.88
N THR A 251 3.28 -14.30 0.78
CA THR A 251 2.72 -13.56 -0.36
C THR A 251 1.59 -14.36 -0.98
N ARG A 252 0.43 -13.73 -1.20
CA ARG A 252 -0.71 -14.37 -1.87
C ARG A 252 -1.04 -13.62 -3.15
N LEU A 253 -1.00 -14.30 -4.29
CA LEU A 253 -1.40 -13.77 -5.59
C LEU A 253 -2.49 -14.63 -6.20
N HIS A 254 -3.58 -13.98 -6.60
CA HIS A 254 -4.70 -14.61 -7.28
C HIS A 254 -5.15 -13.81 -8.50
N GLY A 255 -5.34 -14.48 -9.63
CA GLY A 255 -6.07 -13.94 -10.77
C GLY A 255 -7.13 -14.94 -11.20
N ALA A 256 -8.41 -14.58 -11.10
CA ALA A 256 -9.53 -15.50 -11.31
C ALA A 256 -9.46 -16.21 -12.68
N LYS A 257 -9.15 -15.49 -13.76
CA LYS A 257 -9.06 -16.08 -15.11
C LYS A 257 -7.64 -16.52 -15.48
N SER A 258 -6.64 -15.78 -15.02
CA SER A 258 -5.25 -16.10 -15.28
C SER A 258 -4.32 -15.35 -14.33
N LEU A 259 -3.20 -15.99 -14.01
CA LEU A 259 -2.06 -15.38 -13.31
C LEU A 259 -0.82 -15.47 -14.20
N THR A 260 -0.26 -14.32 -14.58
CA THR A 260 0.95 -14.25 -15.41
C THR A 260 2.07 -13.54 -14.67
N LEU A 261 3.19 -14.22 -14.48
CA LEU A 261 4.40 -13.68 -13.87
C LEU A 261 5.54 -13.74 -14.90
N ALA A 262 6.07 -12.59 -15.31
CA ALA A 262 7.17 -12.51 -16.25
C ALA A 262 8.35 -11.69 -15.70
N ALA A 263 9.56 -12.19 -15.85
CA ALA A 263 10.77 -11.51 -15.41
C ALA A 263 11.90 -11.67 -16.44
N ASN A 264 12.53 -10.57 -16.89
CA ASN A 264 13.72 -10.69 -17.75
C ASN A 264 14.93 -11.26 -16.98
N GLY A 265 15.04 -10.99 -15.68
CA GLY A 265 15.96 -11.64 -14.76
C GLY A 265 15.30 -12.91 -14.21
N GLY A 266 15.03 -13.00 -12.91
CA GLY A 266 14.51 -14.22 -12.26
C GLY A 266 13.15 -14.04 -11.57
N ILE A 267 12.54 -15.16 -11.16
CA ILE A 267 11.36 -15.19 -10.30
C ILE A 267 11.72 -15.90 -9.00
N GLN A 268 11.50 -15.25 -7.86
CA GLN A 268 11.68 -15.81 -6.52
C GLN A 268 10.34 -15.82 -5.78
N ALA A 269 9.86 -17.02 -5.46
CA ALA A 269 8.53 -17.26 -4.91
C ALA A 269 8.57 -18.04 -3.59
N ASP A 270 9.68 -17.92 -2.85
CA ASP A 270 9.91 -18.62 -1.58
C ASP A 270 8.94 -18.15 -0.48
N GLY A 271 7.95 -18.98 -0.14
CA GLY A 271 6.88 -18.63 0.80
C GLY A 271 5.77 -17.78 0.18
N SER A 272 5.29 -18.23 -0.99
CA SER A 272 4.14 -17.62 -1.68
C SER A 272 3.07 -18.65 -2.04
N THR A 273 1.84 -18.17 -2.19
CA THR A 273 0.69 -18.90 -2.72
C THR A 273 0.27 -18.23 -4.02
N LEU A 274 0.34 -18.97 -5.12
CA LEU A 274 0.00 -18.52 -6.47
C LEU A 274 -1.23 -19.30 -6.94
N THR A 275 -2.36 -18.63 -7.18
CA THR A 275 -3.61 -19.30 -7.58
C THR A 275 -4.28 -18.61 -8.77
N SER A 276 -5.06 -19.38 -9.51
CA SER A 276 -5.88 -18.93 -10.63
C SER A 276 -6.92 -20.02 -10.91
N ASP A 277 -8.16 -19.64 -11.27
CA ASP A 277 -9.18 -20.61 -11.69
C ASP A 277 -9.00 -21.00 -13.18
N GLY A 278 -8.18 -20.24 -13.91
CA GLY A 278 -7.66 -20.60 -15.22
C GLY A 278 -6.14 -20.80 -15.20
N ASN A 279 -5.43 -20.31 -16.22
CA ASN A 279 -4.01 -20.63 -16.40
C ASN A 279 -3.07 -19.81 -15.50
N ILE A 280 -2.06 -20.47 -14.94
CA ILE A 280 -0.87 -19.83 -14.38
C ILE A 280 0.26 -19.90 -15.41
N THR A 281 0.88 -18.77 -15.72
CA THR A 281 2.02 -18.68 -16.65
C THR A 281 3.19 -18.01 -15.96
N LEU A 282 4.33 -18.70 -15.90
CA LEU A 282 5.59 -18.18 -15.39
C LEU A 282 6.59 -18.11 -16.54
N THR A 283 7.23 -16.97 -16.74
CA THR A 283 8.23 -16.80 -17.82
C THR A 283 9.43 -16.03 -17.33
N THR A 284 10.61 -16.56 -17.58
CA THR A 284 11.88 -15.92 -17.21
C THR A 284 12.95 -16.20 -18.26
N LYS A 285 13.93 -15.30 -18.39
CA LYS A 285 15.16 -15.60 -19.18
C LYS A 285 16.24 -16.27 -18.34
N THR A 286 16.03 -16.39 -17.02
CA THR A 286 17.00 -17.01 -16.10
C THR A 286 16.33 -18.13 -15.29
N VAL A 287 16.22 -17.98 -13.97
CA VAL A 287 15.77 -19.02 -13.03
C VAL A 287 14.44 -18.66 -12.37
N ILE A 288 13.60 -19.68 -12.18
CA ILE A 288 12.46 -19.67 -11.28
C ILE A 288 12.87 -20.42 -10.00
N ARG A 289 12.77 -19.77 -8.85
CA ARG A 289 12.96 -20.37 -7.52
C ARG A 289 11.63 -20.38 -6.77
N ILE A 290 11.19 -21.57 -6.38
CA ILE A 290 9.98 -21.79 -5.58
C ILE A 290 10.40 -22.61 -4.37
N GLY A 291 10.07 -22.13 -3.18
CA GLY A 291 10.47 -22.76 -1.93
C GLY A 291 9.37 -22.64 -0.89
N LEU A 292 9.26 -23.67 -0.04
CA LEU A 292 8.37 -23.66 1.12
C LEU A 292 9.02 -22.91 2.28
N ARG A 293 8.21 -22.27 3.13
CA ARG A 293 8.65 -21.66 4.40
C ARG A 293 7.96 -22.37 5.56
N ARG A 294 8.74 -22.75 6.58
CA ARG A 294 8.25 -23.40 7.81
C ARG A 294 7.28 -22.47 8.56
N GLY A 295 6.25 -23.01 9.23
CA GLY A 295 5.28 -22.21 10.00
C GLY A 295 4.09 -21.66 9.22
N SER A 296 3.85 -22.12 7.98
CA SER A 296 2.60 -21.86 7.24
C SER A 296 1.49 -22.81 7.69
N LEU A 297 0.38 -22.29 8.23
CA LEU A 297 -0.80 -23.09 8.62
C LEU A 297 -1.63 -23.62 7.43
N GLU A 298 -1.30 -23.22 6.20
CA GLU A 298 -1.91 -23.77 4.99
C GLU A 298 -0.82 -23.99 3.94
N SER A 299 -0.64 -25.26 3.55
CA SER A 299 0.28 -25.65 2.49
C SER A 299 -0.44 -26.61 1.55
N GLU A 300 -1.02 -26.07 0.48
CA GLU A 300 -1.50 -26.87 -0.65
C GLU A 300 -0.88 -26.31 -1.93
N ILE A 301 -0.04 -27.13 -2.57
CA ILE A 301 0.41 -26.92 -3.95
C ILE A 301 -0.42 -27.88 -4.80
N TYR A 302 -1.40 -27.35 -5.54
CA TYR A 302 -2.04 -28.09 -6.60
C TYR A 302 -1.35 -27.75 -7.92
N LEU A 303 -0.57 -28.70 -8.43
CA LEU A 303 -0.15 -28.72 -9.82
C LEU A 303 -1.16 -29.60 -10.56
N TYR A 304 -2.04 -29.00 -11.36
CA TYR A 304 -2.88 -29.69 -12.34
C TYR A 304 -2.34 -29.41 -13.73
#